data_AF-A0A2W6Z9N3-F1
#
_entry.id   AF-A0A2W6Z9N3-F1
#
_cell.length_a   1.000
_cell.length_b   1.000
_cell.length_c   1.000
_cell.angle_alpha   90.00
_cell.angle_beta   90.00
_cell.angle_gamma   90.00
#
_symmetry.space_group_name_H-M   'P 1'
#
loop_
_entity.id
_entity.type
_entity.pdbx_description
1 polymer ?
#
loop_
_entity_poly.entity_id
_entity_poly.type
_entity_poly.pdbx_seq_one_letter_code
_entity_poly.pdbx_strand_id
1 'polypeptide(L)'
;MGPARSSPRACSRPSHTRSPPVSRTEAPTMSRPFSLRRNRAALRGLLRRLRRERRGIAAIEFGIIAPVMLMIYFGLVEVTQGVMIHRKVSQLTRTLADLGAQSTSLTDANVSNIFDSARSIMMPFTATDPGMSIASVVIDSAGVAKVCWSDQRNSTQLTVGSTVSLPTALKVPNTSLILAKASYDFTPQLGFPLTGHIPIGGNTIYMRPRVGQAGGSAGIEQVGRTQSSGTTKTC
;
A
#
# COMPACT_ATOMS: atom_id res chain seq x y z
N MET A 1 52.30 -21.62 -16.18
CA MET A 1 53.48 -22.21 -16.85
C MET A 1 53.60 -21.52 -18.20
N GLY A 2 54.73 -20.86 -18.47
CA GLY A 2 54.90 -19.79 -19.49
C GLY A 2 55.01 -20.26 -20.96
N PRO A 3 55.63 -19.51 -21.89
CA PRO A 3 56.78 -18.62 -21.64
C PRO A 3 56.78 -17.24 -22.35
N ALA A 4 57.79 -16.49 -21.93
CA ALA A 4 58.28 -15.22 -22.41
C ALA A 4 58.75 -15.20 -23.88
N ARG A 5 58.86 -13.99 -24.44
CA ARG A 5 60.03 -13.64 -25.27
C ARG A 5 60.33 -12.14 -25.25
N SER A 6 61.47 -11.86 -24.64
CA SER A 6 62.31 -10.68 -24.76
C SER A 6 63.00 -10.63 -26.13
N SER A 7 63.33 -9.43 -26.63
CA SER A 7 64.73 -8.96 -26.76
C SER A 7 64.91 -7.74 -27.69
N PRO A 8 66.05 -7.02 -27.57
CA PRO A 8 66.22 -5.61 -27.89
C PRO A 8 67.04 -5.38 -29.16
N ARG A 9 67.32 -4.11 -29.51
CA ARG A 9 68.61 -3.69 -30.09
C ARG A 9 68.82 -2.17 -29.98
N ALA A 10 69.91 -1.82 -29.33
CA ALA A 10 70.55 -0.53 -29.37
C ALA A 10 71.41 -0.39 -30.64
N CYS A 11 71.59 0.83 -31.13
CA CYS A 11 72.74 1.22 -31.94
C CYS A 11 73.10 2.68 -31.66
N SER A 12 74.39 2.97 -31.79
CA SER A 12 75.17 3.92 -31.02
C SER A 12 75.93 4.91 -31.90
N ARG A 13 75.91 6.21 -31.51
CA ARG A 13 76.97 7.27 -31.67
C ARG A 13 77.44 7.62 -33.12
N PRO A 14 78.15 8.76 -33.39
CA PRO A 14 79.00 9.56 -32.49
C PRO A 14 78.88 11.11 -32.56
N SER A 15 79.70 11.71 -31.70
CA SER A 15 79.93 13.09 -31.26
C SER A 15 80.81 13.96 -32.18
N HIS A 16 80.74 15.30 -32.04
CA HIS A 16 81.79 16.35 -32.13
C HIS A 16 81.07 17.72 -32.37
N THR A 17 81.38 18.92 -31.84
CA THR A 17 82.41 19.48 -30.95
C THR A 17 82.08 20.96 -30.60
N ARG A 18 82.67 21.46 -29.51
CA ARG A 18 83.13 22.84 -29.19
C ARG A 18 82.18 23.92 -28.59
N SER A 19 82.67 24.47 -27.47
CA SER A 19 82.21 25.55 -26.55
C SER A 19 82.75 26.95 -26.95
N PRO A 20 82.72 28.02 -26.10
CA PRO A 20 81.66 28.82 -25.42
C PRO A 20 81.85 30.35 -25.78
N PRO A 21 81.68 31.37 -24.90
CA PRO A 21 80.60 31.80 -23.99
C PRO A 21 80.02 33.20 -24.37
N VAL A 22 78.80 33.57 -23.94
CA VAL A 22 78.43 35.00 -23.69
C VAL A 22 77.39 35.08 -22.58
N SER A 23 77.77 35.73 -21.48
CA SER A 23 76.89 36.26 -20.46
C SER A 23 76.21 37.54 -20.95
N ARG A 24 74.89 37.67 -20.78
CA ARG A 24 74.22 38.97 -20.71
C ARG A 24 72.89 38.87 -19.98
N THR A 25 72.93 39.35 -18.74
CA THR A 25 72.03 40.37 -18.18
C THR A 25 70.52 40.08 -18.18
N GLU A 26 69.98 39.91 -16.98
CA GLU A 26 68.56 39.94 -16.61
C GLU A 26 67.83 41.19 -17.13
N ALA A 27 66.57 41.04 -17.58
CA ALA A 27 65.49 42.05 -17.52
C ALA A 27 64.12 41.39 -17.85
N PRO A 28 62.97 42.03 -17.59
CA PRO A 28 62.07 41.71 -16.49
C PRO A 28 60.81 40.94 -16.92
N THR A 29 60.13 40.40 -15.90
CA THR A 29 58.79 39.81 -15.88
C THR A 29 57.80 40.59 -16.77
N MET A 30 57.54 40.07 -17.97
CA MET A 30 56.48 40.58 -18.83
C MET A 30 55.13 40.04 -18.31
N SER A 31 54.51 40.81 -17.43
CA SER A 31 53.10 40.68 -17.05
C SER A 31 52.23 40.77 -18.30
N ARG A 32 51.88 39.62 -18.86
CA ARG A 32 50.92 39.52 -19.96
C ARG A 32 49.57 40.04 -19.44
N PRO A 33 49.02 41.15 -19.96
CA PRO A 33 47.72 41.61 -19.52
C PRO A 33 46.68 40.55 -19.91
N PHE A 34 45.86 40.14 -18.94
CA PHE A 34 44.70 39.28 -19.17
C PHE A 34 43.80 39.96 -20.21
N SER A 35 43.90 39.56 -21.47
CA SER A 35 43.19 40.19 -22.57
C SER A 35 41.69 39.85 -22.48
N LEU A 36 40.88 40.78 -21.99
CA LEU A 36 39.41 40.68 -21.91
C LEU A 36 38.72 40.34 -23.26
N ARG A 37 39.40 40.56 -24.39
CA ARG A 37 38.90 40.23 -25.74
C ARG A 37 38.80 38.72 -26.01
N ARG A 38 39.67 37.90 -25.42
CA ARG A 38 39.67 36.43 -25.60
C ARG A 38 38.46 35.78 -24.92
N ASN A 39 38.02 36.36 -23.80
CA ASN A 39 36.83 35.92 -23.06
C ASN A 39 35.53 36.18 -23.84
N ARG A 40 35.45 37.28 -24.61
CA ARG A 40 34.25 37.57 -25.43
C ARG A 40 34.08 36.60 -26.60
N ALA A 41 35.17 36.18 -27.25
CA ALA A 41 35.11 35.21 -28.34
C ALA A 41 34.77 33.79 -27.83
N ALA A 42 35.36 33.38 -26.71
CA ALA A 42 35.03 32.12 -26.04
C ALA A 42 33.56 32.09 -25.58
N LEU A 43 33.05 33.19 -25.00
CA LEU A 43 31.66 33.31 -24.58
C LEU A 43 30.69 33.27 -25.77
N ARG A 44 31.00 33.92 -26.89
CA ARG A 44 30.19 33.81 -28.13
C ARG A 44 30.21 32.40 -28.71
N GLY A 45 31.35 31.70 -28.64
CA GLY A 45 31.47 30.30 -29.04
C GLY A 45 30.61 29.37 -28.19
N LEU A 46 30.62 29.58 -26.87
CA LEU A 46 29.77 28.84 -25.92
C LEU A 46 28.28 29.11 -26.16
N LEU A 47 27.89 30.38 -26.35
CA LEU A 47 26.50 30.77 -26.66
C LEU A 47 26.00 30.20 -27.98
N ARG A 48 26.84 30.13 -29.02
CA ARG A 48 26.49 29.48 -30.29
C ARG A 48 26.34 27.97 -30.15
N ARG A 49 27.17 27.32 -29.31
CA ARG A 49 27.04 25.90 -28.98
C ARG A 49 25.74 25.65 -28.22
N LEU A 50 25.48 26.41 -27.15
CA LEU A 50 24.23 26.33 -26.38
C LEU A 50 22.98 26.59 -27.23
N ARG A 51 23.01 27.54 -28.17
CA ARG A 51 21.90 27.79 -29.12
C ARG A 51 21.72 26.67 -30.17
N ARG A 52 22.74 25.88 -30.45
CA ARG A 52 22.66 24.74 -31.40
C ARG A 52 22.21 23.45 -30.71
N GLU A 53 22.30 23.39 -29.38
CA GLU A 53 21.89 22.24 -28.57
C GLU A 53 20.36 22.19 -28.40
N ARG A 54 19.65 21.62 -29.38
CA ARG A 54 18.21 21.31 -29.28
C ARG A 54 17.87 20.39 -28.10
N ARG A 55 18.85 19.64 -27.61
CA ARG A 55 18.75 18.76 -26.43
C ARG A 55 18.46 19.54 -25.13
N GLY A 56 18.94 20.79 -25.03
CA GLY A 56 18.68 21.64 -23.86
C GLY A 56 17.23 22.09 -23.76
N ILE A 57 16.57 22.33 -24.90
CA ILE A 57 15.15 22.70 -24.96
C ILE A 57 14.28 21.51 -24.52
N ALA A 58 14.56 20.32 -25.05
CA ALA A 58 13.86 19.10 -24.64
C ALA A 58 14.01 18.79 -23.14
N ALA A 59 15.17 19.08 -22.54
CA ALA A 59 15.38 18.91 -21.11
C ALA A 59 14.52 19.86 -20.25
N ILE A 60 14.28 21.09 -20.73
CA ILE A 60 13.42 22.06 -20.04
C ILE A 60 11.95 21.65 -20.16
N GLU A 61 11.51 21.23 -21.35
CA GLU A 61 10.15 20.72 -21.56
C GLU A 61 9.86 19.49 -20.67
N PHE A 62 10.82 18.55 -20.60
CA PHE A 62 10.72 17.40 -19.70
C PHE A 62 10.73 17.83 -18.23
N GLY A 63 11.56 18.79 -17.84
CA GLY A 63 11.58 19.31 -16.46
C GLY A 63 10.25 19.91 -16.01
N ILE A 64 9.46 20.47 -16.94
CA ILE A 64 8.13 21.02 -16.66
C ILE A 64 7.06 19.93 -16.65
N ILE A 65 7.14 18.94 -17.54
CA ILE A 65 6.12 17.87 -17.67
C ILE A 65 6.31 16.75 -16.63
N ALA A 66 7.56 16.43 -16.28
CA ALA A 66 7.90 15.32 -15.37
C ALA A 66 7.21 15.40 -14.00
N PRO A 67 7.10 16.56 -13.32
CA PRO A 67 6.36 16.67 -12.05
C PRO A 67 4.90 16.24 -12.17
N VAL A 68 4.22 16.62 -13.26
CA VAL A 68 2.82 16.25 -13.51
C VAL A 68 2.71 14.75 -13.80
N MET A 69 3.62 14.20 -14.62
CA MET A 69 3.66 12.77 -14.90
C MET A 69 3.87 11.94 -13.62
N LEU A 70 4.78 12.37 -12.75
CA LEU A 70 5.06 11.70 -11.47
C LEU A 70 3.84 11.76 -10.54
N MET A 71 3.18 12.93 -10.45
CA MET A 71 1.97 13.08 -9.65
C MET A 71 0.86 12.12 -10.11
N ILE A 72 0.62 12.02 -11.42
CA ILE A 72 -0.37 11.09 -11.99
C ILE A 72 0.04 9.64 -11.74
N TYR A 73 1.31 9.30 -11.93
CA TYR A 73 1.82 7.95 -11.72
C TYR A 73 1.61 7.50 -10.26
N PHE A 74 2.07 8.29 -9.30
CA PHE A 74 1.92 7.97 -7.89
C PHE A 74 0.46 8.00 -7.43
N GLY A 75 -0.33 8.97 -7.91
CA GLY A 75 -1.76 9.01 -7.67
C GLY A 75 -2.47 7.74 -8.15
N LEU A 76 -2.11 7.23 -9.34
CA LEU A 76 -2.66 6.00 -9.87
C LEU A 76 -2.27 4.77 -9.02
N VAL A 77 -1.02 4.70 -8.55
CA VAL A 77 -0.56 3.62 -7.68
C VAL A 77 -1.36 3.60 -6.37
N GLU A 78 -1.50 4.75 -5.70
CA GLU A 78 -2.25 4.87 -4.44
C GLU A 78 -3.73 4.50 -4.62
N VAL A 79 -4.38 4.99 -5.69
CA VAL A 79 -5.78 4.64 -6.02
C VAL A 79 -5.92 3.14 -6.28
N THR A 80 -4.99 2.55 -7.03
CA THR A 80 -5.00 1.11 -7.33
C THR A 80 -4.88 0.30 -6.04
N GLN A 81 -4.01 0.68 -5.11
CA GLN A 81 -3.91 0.04 -3.80
C GLN A 81 -5.22 0.16 -3.02
N GLY A 82 -5.84 1.34 -2.96
CA GLY A 82 -7.13 1.53 -2.30
C GLY A 82 -8.23 0.63 -2.87
N VAL A 83 -8.32 0.49 -4.20
CA VAL A 83 -9.28 -0.42 -4.85
C VAL A 83 -8.98 -1.88 -4.51
N MET A 84 -7.71 -2.28 -4.49
CA MET A 84 -7.31 -3.64 -4.11
C MET A 84 -7.68 -3.95 -2.65
N ILE A 85 -7.46 -3.00 -1.73
CA ILE A 85 -7.88 -3.11 -0.34
C ILE A 85 -9.40 -3.24 -0.25
N HIS A 86 -10.17 -2.42 -0.97
CA HIS A 86 -11.64 -2.52 -0.98
C HIS A 86 -12.13 -3.90 -1.40
N ARG A 87 -11.53 -4.48 -2.46
CA ARG A 87 -11.86 -5.85 -2.90
C ARG A 87 -11.53 -6.89 -1.83
N LYS A 88 -10.37 -6.75 -1.17
CA LYS A 88 -9.95 -7.63 -0.07
C LYS A 88 -10.84 -7.51 1.16
N VAL A 89 -11.23 -6.30 1.57
CA VAL A 89 -12.16 -6.07 2.68
C VAL A 89 -13.53 -6.68 2.37
N SER A 90 -14.02 -6.55 1.13
CA SER A 90 -15.27 -7.20 0.71
C SER A 90 -15.16 -8.73 0.76
N GLN A 91 -14.05 -9.31 0.28
CA GLN A 91 -13.80 -10.74 0.36
C GLN A 91 -13.71 -11.23 1.81
N LEU A 92 -12.96 -10.51 2.65
CA LEU A 92 -12.81 -10.78 4.08
C LEU A 92 -14.18 -10.76 4.77
N THR A 93 -15.00 -9.74 4.52
CA THR A 93 -16.35 -9.63 5.11
C THR A 93 -17.20 -10.86 4.74
N ARG A 94 -17.15 -11.31 3.47
CA ARG A 94 -17.84 -12.52 3.01
C ARG A 94 -17.34 -13.78 3.68
N THR A 95 -16.03 -13.94 3.82
CA THR A 95 -15.43 -15.08 4.52
C THR A 95 -15.84 -15.11 5.99
N LEU A 96 -15.94 -13.96 6.68
CA LEU A 96 -16.44 -13.89 8.05
C LEU A 96 -17.88 -14.40 8.16
N ALA A 97 -18.78 -13.92 7.30
CA ALA A 97 -20.17 -14.38 7.32
C ALA A 97 -20.28 -15.87 7.00
N ASP A 98 -19.51 -16.33 6.02
CA ASP A 98 -19.56 -17.72 5.58
C ASP A 98 -19.05 -18.69 6.65
N LEU A 99 -17.90 -18.41 7.27
CA LEU A 99 -17.35 -19.22 8.35
C LEU A 99 -18.26 -19.20 9.58
N GLY A 100 -18.88 -18.05 9.89
CA GLY A 100 -19.82 -17.96 11.00
C GLY A 100 -21.14 -18.69 10.75
N ALA A 101 -21.61 -18.74 9.51
CA ALA A 101 -22.86 -19.40 9.13
C ALA A 101 -22.75 -20.94 9.03
N GLN A 102 -21.53 -21.49 9.04
CA GLN A 102 -21.27 -22.93 8.88
C GLN A 102 -21.23 -23.71 10.21
N SER A 103 -21.26 -23.04 11.35
CA SER A 103 -21.20 -23.69 12.66
C SER A 103 -22.56 -23.66 13.34
N THR A 104 -22.95 -24.74 14.03
CA THR A 104 -24.18 -24.79 14.83
C THR A 104 -24.05 -23.95 16.10
N SER A 105 -22.85 -23.92 16.70
CA SER A 105 -22.48 -23.00 17.76
C SER A 105 -21.02 -22.59 17.64
N LEU A 106 -20.70 -21.38 18.11
CA LEU A 106 -19.34 -20.83 18.09
C LEU A 106 -18.78 -20.67 19.51
N THR A 107 -17.63 -21.30 19.77
CA THR A 107 -16.84 -21.05 20.99
C THR A 107 -15.94 -19.82 20.82
N ASP A 108 -15.39 -19.31 21.92
CA ASP A 108 -14.44 -18.18 21.89
C ASP A 108 -13.21 -18.51 21.01
N ALA A 109 -12.74 -19.77 21.08
CA ALA A 109 -11.65 -20.25 20.26
C ALA A 109 -12.03 -20.31 18.77
N ASN A 110 -13.26 -20.72 18.43
CA ASN A 110 -13.71 -20.72 17.04
C ASN A 110 -13.78 -19.30 16.48
N VAL A 111 -14.34 -18.35 17.23
CA VAL A 111 -14.42 -16.95 16.79
C VAL A 111 -13.02 -16.37 16.60
N SER A 112 -12.08 -16.61 17.52
CA SER A 112 -10.70 -16.17 17.35
C SER A 112 -10.08 -16.75 16.07
N ASN A 113 -10.19 -18.06 15.86
CA ASN A 113 -9.65 -18.74 14.69
C ASN A 113 -10.26 -18.21 13.38
N ILE A 114 -11.56 -17.89 13.38
CA ILE A 114 -12.24 -17.27 12.22
C ILE A 114 -11.63 -15.90 11.93
N PHE A 115 -11.43 -15.06 12.96
CA PHE A 115 -10.82 -13.74 12.78
C PHE A 115 -9.35 -13.81 12.35
N ASP A 116 -8.57 -14.74 12.91
CA ASP A 116 -7.17 -14.96 12.51
C ASP A 116 -7.08 -15.44 11.05
N SER A 117 -7.94 -16.37 10.66
CA SER A 117 -8.01 -16.87 9.28
C SER A 117 -8.45 -15.77 8.31
N ALA A 118 -9.49 -15.01 8.65
CA ALA A 118 -10.01 -13.94 7.81
C ALA A 118 -8.99 -12.80 7.63
N ARG A 119 -8.20 -12.47 8.67
CA ARG A 119 -7.14 -11.47 8.60
C ARG A 119 -6.12 -11.77 7.50
N SER A 120 -5.81 -13.04 7.23
CA SER A 120 -4.85 -13.43 6.19
C SER A 120 -5.24 -12.97 4.78
N ILE A 121 -6.53 -12.74 4.51
CA ILE A 121 -7.05 -12.24 3.23
C ILE A 121 -6.50 -10.84 2.91
N MET A 122 -6.15 -10.07 3.94
CA MET A 122 -5.61 -8.71 3.76
C MET A 122 -4.19 -8.69 3.22
N MET A 123 -3.44 -9.80 3.28
CA MET A 123 -2.05 -9.84 2.76
C MET A 123 -1.95 -9.30 1.33
N PRO A 124 -0.98 -8.43 1.00
CA PRO A 124 0.15 -7.98 1.82
C PRO A 124 -0.13 -6.72 2.67
N PHE A 125 -1.39 -6.25 2.76
CA PHE A 125 -1.75 -5.03 3.48
C PHE A 125 -1.85 -5.28 4.99
N THR A 126 -0.74 -5.12 5.71
CA THR A 126 -0.62 -5.41 7.15
C THR A 126 -0.21 -4.21 7.99
N ALA A 127 -0.15 -3.01 7.40
CA ALA A 127 0.26 -1.79 8.10
C ALA A 127 -0.68 -1.46 9.29
N THR A 128 -1.96 -1.75 9.13
CA THR A 128 -2.99 -1.70 10.18
C THR A 128 -3.73 -3.02 10.25
N ASP A 129 -4.32 -3.31 11.41
CA ASP A 129 -5.18 -4.48 11.56
C ASP A 129 -6.60 -4.16 11.07
N PRO A 130 -7.23 -5.04 10.28
CA PRO A 130 -8.62 -4.83 9.88
C PRO A 130 -9.55 -4.87 11.09
N GLY A 131 -10.54 -3.97 11.08
CA GLY A 131 -11.70 -4.05 11.96
C GLY A 131 -12.64 -5.14 11.46
N MET A 132 -13.08 -6.02 12.35
CA MET A 132 -13.95 -7.16 12.04
C MET A 132 -15.03 -7.29 13.11
N SER A 133 -16.25 -7.59 12.70
CA SER A 133 -17.36 -7.87 13.61
C SER A 133 -18.29 -8.90 13.01
N ILE A 134 -18.76 -9.82 13.84
CA ILE A 134 -19.75 -10.83 13.50
C ILE A 134 -20.85 -10.84 14.56
N ALA A 135 -22.10 -11.02 14.15
CA ALA A 135 -23.23 -11.11 15.06
C ALA A 135 -24.29 -12.05 14.53
N SER A 136 -25.00 -12.71 15.42
CA SER A 136 -26.25 -13.39 15.10
C SER A 136 -27.42 -12.47 15.45
N VAL A 137 -28.36 -12.35 14.52
CA VAL A 137 -29.58 -11.57 14.67
C VAL A 137 -30.76 -12.50 14.46
N VAL A 138 -31.71 -12.47 15.38
CA VAL A 138 -32.96 -13.24 15.31
C VAL A 138 -34.10 -12.29 15.01
N ILE A 139 -34.97 -12.68 14.08
CA ILE A 139 -36.14 -11.94 13.64
C ILE A 139 -37.36 -12.61 14.27
N ASP A 140 -38.05 -11.89 15.13
CA ASP A 140 -39.25 -12.40 15.80
C ASP A 140 -40.46 -12.50 14.84
N SER A 141 -41.58 -13.00 15.35
CA SER A 141 -42.83 -13.14 14.59
C SER A 141 -43.43 -11.81 14.12
N ALA A 142 -43.06 -10.70 14.78
CA ALA A 142 -43.45 -9.34 14.39
C ALA A 142 -42.50 -8.71 13.37
N GLY A 143 -41.45 -9.42 12.94
CA GLY A 143 -40.45 -8.93 11.99
C GLY A 143 -39.40 -7.99 12.61
N VAL A 144 -39.30 -7.95 13.94
CA VAL A 144 -38.29 -7.16 14.66
C VAL A 144 -37.01 -7.98 14.79
N ALA A 145 -35.94 -7.46 14.21
CA ALA A 145 -34.63 -8.08 14.23
C ALA A 145 -33.84 -7.63 15.47
N LYS A 146 -33.44 -8.57 16.33
CA LYS A 146 -32.66 -8.31 17.55
C LYS A 146 -31.33 -9.03 17.54
N VAL A 147 -30.28 -8.37 18.05
CA VAL A 147 -28.95 -8.98 18.22
C VAL A 147 -29.04 -10.07 19.28
N CYS A 148 -28.74 -11.30 18.92
CA CYS A 148 -28.67 -12.41 19.86
C CYS A 148 -27.31 -12.48 20.56
N TRP A 149 -26.24 -12.40 19.76
CA TRP A 149 -24.87 -12.31 20.25
C TRP A 149 -24.03 -11.59 19.21
N SER A 150 -22.88 -11.06 19.65
CA SER A 150 -21.94 -10.37 18.78
C SER A 150 -20.51 -10.53 19.31
N ASP A 151 -19.57 -10.58 18.40
CA ASP A 151 -18.14 -10.57 18.67
C ASP A 151 -17.45 -9.61 17.70
N GLN A 152 -16.33 -9.04 18.13
CA GLN A 152 -15.56 -8.11 17.32
C GLN A 152 -14.06 -8.29 17.54
N ARG A 153 -13.28 -7.81 16.58
CA ARG A 153 -11.86 -7.55 16.71
C ARG A 153 -11.53 -6.22 16.03
N ASN A 154 -10.92 -5.28 16.76
CA ASN A 154 -10.59 -3.94 16.29
C ASN A 154 -11.79 -3.18 15.68
N SER A 155 -13.00 -3.44 16.17
CA SER A 155 -14.25 -2.86 15.68
C SER A 155 -15.22 -2.61 16.84
N THR A 156 -16.42 -2.12 16.54
CA THR A 156 -17.46 -1.88 17.54
C THR A 156 -18.33 -3.12 17.72
N GLN A 157 -18.54 -3.54 18.96
CA GLN A 157 -19.42 -4.65 19.30
C GLN A 157 -20.89 -4.19 19.27
N LEU A 158 -21.76 -4.98 18.64
CA LEU A 158 -23.20 -4.73 18.63
C LEU A 158 -23.79 -5.09 20.00
N THR A 159 -24.61 -4.21 20.58
CA THR A 159 -25.24 -4.47 21.88
C THR A 159 -26.26 -5.60 21.78
N VAL A 160 -26.10 -6.64 22.60
CA VAL A 160 -27.05 -7.76 22.67
C VAL A 160 -28.44 -7.26 23.08
N GLY A 161 -29.48 -7.77 22.43
CA GLY A 161 -30.88 -7.37 22.62
C GLY A 161 -31.29 -6.08 21.90
N SER A 162 -30.34 -5.32 21.34
CA SER A 162 -30.66 -4.13 20.55
C SER A 162 -31.31 -4.51 19.22
N THR A 163 -32.20 -3.64 18.72
CA THR A 163 -32.85 -3.83 17.42
C THR A 163 -31.96 -3.38 16.28
N VAL A 164 -31.83 -4.21 15.24
CA VAL A 164 -31.05 -3.89 14.05
C VAL A 164 -32.00 -3.53 12.89
N SER A 165 -31.70 -2.43 12.20
CA SER A 165 -32.40 -2.10 10.97
C SER A 165 -31.96 -3.04 9.84
N LEU A 166 -32.87 -3.90 9.39
CA LEU A 166 -32.68 -4.74 8.22
C LEU A 166 -33.43 -4.17 7.01
N PRO A 167 -32.90 -4.32 5.79
CA PRO A 167 -33.66 -4.14 4.57
C PRO A 167 -34.96 -4.96 4.60
N THR A 168 -36.05 -4.42 4.07
CA THR A 168 -37.39 -5.05 4.10
C THR A 168 -37.38 -6.46 3.51
N ALA A 169 -36.61 -6.69 2.46
CA ALA A 169 -36.47 -8.01 1.82
C ALA A 169 -35.86 -9.10 2.73
N LEU A 170 -35.15 -8.72 3.80
CA LEU A 170 -34.51 -9.65 4.74
C LEU A 170 -35.32 -9.85 6.02
N LYS A 171 -36.42 -9.11 6.23
CA LYS A 171 -37.29 -9.23 7.41
C LYS A 171 -38.26 -10.40 7.28
N VAL A 172 -37.73 -11.61 7.17
CA VAL A 172 -38.54 -12.83 7.16
C VAL A 172 -38.83 -13.23 8.61
N PRO A 173 -40.09 -13.26 9.07
CA PRO A 173 -40.44 -13.60 10.44
C PRO A 173 -39.93 -15.00 10.82
N ASN A 174 -39.59 -15.18 12.10
CA ASN A 174 -39.11 -16.45 12.66
C ASN A 174 -37.86 -17.01 11.95
N THR A 175 -36.95 -16.14 11.54
CA THR A 175 -35.67 -16.53 10.94
C THR A 175 -34.50 -15.86 11.63
N SER A 176 -33.28 -16.34 11.37
CA SER A 176 -32.06 -15.74 11.87
C SER A 176 -31.09 -15.41 10.74
N LEU A 177 -30.22 -14.44 10.99
CA LEU A 177 -29.20 -13.97 10.07
C LEU A 177 -27.88 -13.77 10.80
N ILE A 178 -26.79 -14.15 10.15
CA ILE A 178 -25.44 -13.77 10.51
C ILE A 178 -25.10 -12.47 9.83
N LEU A 179 -24.73 -11.48 10.63
CA LEU A 179 -24.23 -10.20 10.20
C LEU A 179 -22.72 -10.24 10.28
N ALA A 180 -22.05 -9.90 9.19
CA ALA A 180 -20.61 -9.67 9.22
C ALA A 180 -20.30 -8.29 8.66
N LYS A 181 -19.32 -7.62 9.25
CA LYS A 181 -18.81 -6.33 8.80
C LYS A 181 -17.30 -6.31 9.01
N ALA A 182 -16.61 -5.76 8.02
CA ALA A 182 -15.19 -5.46 8.16
C ALA A 182 -14.82 -4.09 7.57
N SER A 183 -13.75 -3.51 8.10
CA SER A 183 -13.20 -2.22 7.70
C SER A 183 -11.68 -2.25 7.74
N TYR A 184 -11.05 -1.39 6.95
CA TYR A 184 -9.61 -1.21 6.93
C TYR A 184 -9.26 0.26 6.76
N ASP A 185 -8.42 0.79 7.65
CA ASP A 185 -7.96 2.18 7.58
C ASP A 185 -6.73 2.27 6.70
N PHE A 186 -6.95 2.62 5.43
CA PHE A 186 -5.90 2.78 4.45
C PHE A 186 -5.19 4.11 4.64
N THR A 187 -3.86 4.08 4.73
CA THR A 187 -3.02 5.28 4.84
C THR A 187 -2.10 5.33 3.61
N PRO A 188 -2.26 6.32 2.72
CA PRO A 188 -1.37 6.51 1.57
C PRO A 188 0.08 6.73 2.02
N GLN A 189 1.05 6.19 1.28
CA GLN A 189 2.46 6.25 1.67
C GLN A 189 3.11 7.58 1.31
N LEU A 190 2.63 8.23 0.25
CA LEU A 190 3.31 9.38 -0.34
C LEU A 190 2.85 10.75 0.23
N GLY A 191 1.84 10.78 1.10
CA GLY A 191 1.37 12.01 1.77
C GLY A 191 0.89 13.13 0.84
N PHE A 192 0.79 12.85 -0.47
CA PHE A 192 0.32 13.76 -1.52
C PHE A 192 -0.05 12.92 -2.76
N PRO A 193 -1.19 13.15 -3.44
CA PRO A 193 -2.25 14.12 -3.15
C PRO A 193 -3.29 13.64 -2.12
N LEU A 194 -3.26 12.36 -1.73
CA LEU A 194 -4.17 11.80 -0.72
C LEU A 194 -3.50 11.85 0.66
N THR A 195 -4.14 12.52 1.61
CA THR A 195 -3.66 12.66 2.99
C THR A 195 -4.68 12.12 3.98
N GLY A 196 -4.17 11.63 5.12
CA GLY A 196 -4.99 11.12 6.22
C GLY A 196 -5.39 9.65 6.07
N HIS A 197 -6.15 9.17 7.06
CA HIS A 197 -6.69 7.82 7.07
C HIS A 197 -7.98 7.76 6.26
N ILE A 198 -8.01 6.88 5.27
CA ILE A 198 -9.18 6.64 4.41
C ILE A 198 -9.82 5.33 4.89
N PRO A 199 -10.96 5.38 5.61
CA PRO A 199 -11.66 4.16 6.02
C PRO A 199 -12.27 3.49 4.79
N ILE A 200 -11.87 2.23 4.55
CA ILE A 200 -12.37 1.42 3.44
C ILE A 200 -13.25 0.30 4.00
N GLY A 201 -14.45 0.17 3.44
CA GLY A 201 -15.42 -0.87 3.82
C GLY A 201 -16.44 -0.38 4.85
N GLY A 202 -16.75 -1.23 5.82
CA GLY A 202 -17.73 -0.93 6.87
C GLY A 202 -19.19 -1.24 6.51
N ASN A 203 -19.43 -1.76 5.31
CA ASN A 203 -20.74 -2.27 4.91
C ASN A 203 -21.00 -3.63 5.56
N THR A 204 -22.19 -3.78 6.11
CA THR A 204 -22.63 -5.06 6.69
C THR A 204 -23.17 -5.95 5.57
N ILE A 205 -22.78 -7.21 5.59
CA ILE A 205 -23.42 -8.25 4.80
C ILE A 205 -24.25 -9.15 5.70
N TYR A 206 -25.28 -9.74 5.12
CA TYR A 206 -26.22 -10.62 5.79
C TYR A 206 -26.16 -11.99 5.14
N MET A 207 -26.09 -13.04 5.93
CA MET A 207 -26.11 -14.41 5.45
C MET A 207 -27.02 -15.25 6.34
N ARG A 208 -27.85 -16.10 5.76
CA ARG A 208 -28.62 -17.06 6.53
C ARG A 208 -27.66 -18.15 7.05
N PRO A 209 -27.79 -18.59 8.31
CA PRO A 209 -27.08 -19.78 8.77
C PRO A 209 -27.31 -20.95 7.82
N ARG A 210 -26.24 -21.69 7.49
CA ARG A 210 -26.32 -22.90 6.67
C ARG A 210 -26.68 -24.12 7.51
N VAL A 211 -26.29 -24.08 8.77
CA VAL A 211 -26.67 -25.02 9.83
C VAL A 211 -26.98 -24.21 11.08
N GLY A 212 -27.89 -24.71 11.90
CA GLY A 212 -28.18 -24.09 13.19
C GLY A 212 -28.78 -25.07 14.17
N GLN A 213 -28.98 -24.60 15.38
CA GLN A 213 -29.78 -25.28 16.39
C GLN A 213 -31.01 -24.45 16.69
N ALA A 214 -32.12 -25.12 16.99
CA ALA A 214 -33.32 -24.44 17.47
C ALA A 214 -33.01 -23.75 18.80
N GLY A 215 -33.37 -22.48 18.91
CA GLY A 215 -33.19 -21.71 20.14
C GLY A 215 -34.32 -20.70 20.36
N GLY A 216 -34.34 -20.14 21.57
CA GLY A 216 -35.40 -19.24 22.01
C GLY A 216 -36.75 -19.93 22.22
N SER A 217 -37.73 -19.15 22.67
CA SER A 217 -39.10 -19.64 22.88
C SER A 217 -39.82 -20.00 21.56
N ALA A 218 -39.34 -19.48 20.44
CA ALA A 218 -39.91 -19.72 19.11
C ALA A 218 -39.23 -20.87 18.35
N GLY A 219 -38.18 -21.49 18.90
CA GLY A 219 -37.47 -22.61 18.26
C GLY A 219 -36.80 -22.24 16.93
N ILE A 220 -36.34 -20.99 16.79
CA ILE A 220 -35.76 -20.48 15.54
C ILE A 220 -34.38 -21.11 15.35
N GLU A 221 -34.14 -21.66 14.15
CA GLU A 221 -32.84 -22.18 13.75
C GLU A 221 -31.83 -21.03 13.68
N GLN A 222 -30.76 -21.12 14.48
CA GLN A 222 -29.73 -20.09 14.56
C GLN A 222 -28.37 -20.68 14.94
N VAL A 223 -27.32 -19.87 14.76
CA VAL A 223 -25.99 -20.18 15.28
C VAL A 223 -25.95 -19.79 16.76
N GLY A 224 -25.70 -20.75 17.64
CA GLY A 224 -25.53 -20.50 19.07
C GLY A 224 -24.16 -19.92 19.40
N ARG A 225 -24.02 -19.32 20.58
CA ARG A 225 -22.73 -18.86 21.10
C ARG A 225 -22.37 -19.60 22.38
N THR A 226 -21.34 -20.44 22.33
CA THR A 226 -20.87 -21.20 23.47
C THR A 226 -19.83 -20.40 24.23
N GLN A 227 -20.16 -20.02 25.46
CA GLN A 227 -19.22 -19.32 26.34
C GLN A 227 -18.22 -20.31 26.96
N SER A 228 -17.13 -19.80 27.52
CA SER A 228 -16.11 -20.60 28.23
C SER A 228 -16.67 -21.48 29.37
N SER A 229 -17.86 -21.17 29.89
CA SER A 229 -18.60 -22.00 30.85
C SER A 229 -19.25 -23.27 30.26
N GLY A 230 -19.15 -23.47 28.94
CA GLY A 230 -19.83 -24.55 28.21
C GLY A 230 -21.31 -24.28 27.91
N THR A 231 -21.88 -23.18 28.41
CA THR A 231 -23.26 -22.80 28.14
C THR A 231 -23.40 -22.20 26.74
N THR A 232 -24.27 -22.79 25.92
CA THR A 232 -24.63 -22.22 24.62
C THR A 232 -25.77 -21.22 24.80
N LYS A 233 -25.50 -19.96 24.46
CA LYS A 233 -26.51 -18.90 24.39
C LYS A 233 -27.18 -18.91 23.02
N THR A 234 -28.50 -19.01 23.03
CA THR A 234 -29.40 -18.82 21.89
C THR A 234 -30.50 -17.86 22.30
N CYS A 235 -31.18 -17.28 21.30
CA CYS A 235 -32.26 -16.32 21.49
C CYS A 235 -33.49 -16.76 20.70
#